data_AF-A0A6M1SGB9-F1
#
_entry.id   AF-A0A6M1SGB9-F1
#
_cell.length_a   1.000
_cell.length_b   1.000
_cell.length_c   1.000
_cell.angle_alpha   90.00
_cell.angle_beta   90.00
_cell.angle_gamma   90.00
#
_symmetry.space_group_name_H-M   'P 1'
#
loop_
_entity.id
_entity.type
_entity.pdbx_description
1 polymer ?
#
loop_
_entity_poly.entity_id
_entity_poly.type
_entity_poly.pdbx_seq_one_letter_code
_entity_poly.pdbx_strand_id
1 'polypeptide(L)'
;PTACSPAAGWEKGQVENQVQTIRGRFFQPRLRFASLDELNGWLEAECQRWAERQAHPEQGELTVAQALEIELSALQPMLGPFDGFNESEHAVTGTCLISFDRNRYS
;
A
#
# COMPACT_ATOMS: atom_id res chain seq x y z
N PRO A 1 6.99 17.11 12.97
CA PRO A 1 5.85 16.74 12.11
C PRO A 1 4.99 15.67 12.79
N THR A 2 3.73 15.97 13.08
CA THR A 2 2.79 15.00 13.67
C THR A 2 2.11 14.26 12.52
N ALA A 3 2.46 12.99 12.33
CA ALA A 3 1.85 12.14 11.33
C ALA A 3 0.34 11.97 11.59
N CYS A 4 -0.44 11.91 10.50
CA CYS A 4 -1.90 11.71 10.52
C CYS A 4 -2.65 12.82 11.26
N SER A 5 -2.44 14.07 10.84
CA SER A 5 -3.24 15.19 11.33
C SER A 5 -4.65 15.08 10.72
N PRO A 6 -5.72 14.74 11.48
CA PRO A 6 -7.02 14.35 10.90
C PRO A 6 -7.72 15.43 10.06
N ALA A 7 -7.25 16.68 10.13
CA ALA A 7 -7.75 17.82 9.38
C ALA A 7 -6.80 18.29 8.25
N ALA A 8 -5.67 17.63 8.05
CA ALA A 8 -4.67 17.98 7.05
C ALA A 8 -5.00 17.35 5.70
N GLY A 9 -5.91 17.96 4.94
CA GLY A 9 -6.30 17.49 3.60
C GLY A 9 -5.13 17.42 2.59
N TRP A 10 -4.00 18.06 2.87
CA TRP A 10 -2.81 18.06 2.02
C TRP A 10 -2.10 16.70 1.97
N GLU A 11 -2.07 15.95 3.09
CA GLU A 11 -1.46 14.60 3.13
C GLU A 11 -2.25 13.63 2.23
N LYS A 12 -3.58 13.74 2.24
CA LYS A 12 -4.48 12.96 1.37
C LYS A 12 -4.29 13.31 -0.11
N GLY A 13 -4.17 14.59 -0.45
CA GLY A 13 -4.00 15.04 -1.83
C GLY A 13 -2.71 14.53 -2.49
N GLN A 14 -1.63 14.42 -1.72
CA GLN A 14 -0.37 13.85 -2.18
C GLN A 14 -0.50 12.36 -2.52
N VAL A 15 -1.19 11.59 -1.68
CA VAL A 15 -1.44 10.16 -1.93
C VAL A 15 -2.35 9.98 -3.15
N GLU A 16 -3.44 10.75 -3.25
CA GLU A 16 -4.37 10.67 -4.38
C GLU A 16 -3.68 10.94 -5.73
N ASN A 17 -2.80 11.95 -5.80
CA ASN A 17 -2.06 12.27 -7.02
C ASN A 17 -1.09 11.13 -7.42
N GLN A 18 -0.41 10.53 -6.44
CA GLN A 18 0.46 9.38 -6.70
C GLN A 18 -0.34 8.18 -7.22
N VAL A 19 -1.51 7.90 -6.65
CA VAL A 19 -2.41 6.84 -7.12
C VAL A 19 -2.83 7.08 -8.57
N GLN A 20 -3.21 8.32 -8.93
CA GLN A 20 -3.54 8.68 -10.32
C GLN A 20 -2.35 8.46 -11.27
N THR A 21 -1.15 8.86 -10.84
CA THR A 21 0.07 8.71 -11.62
C THR A 21 0.41 7.24 -11.87
N ILE A 22 0.34 6.40 -10.84
CA ILE A 22 0.61 4.96 -10.95
C ILE A 22 -0.44 4.29 -11.84
N ARG A 23 -1.72 4.65 -11.68
CA ARG A 23 -2.81 4.09 -12.50
C ARG A 23 -2.59 4.35 -13.99
N GLY A 24 -2.19 5.56 -14.35
CA GLY A 24 -1.86 5.91 -15.73
C GLY A 24 -0.63 5.19 -16.26
N ARG A 25 0.37 4.92 -15.42
CA ARG A 25 1.64 4.31 -15.85
C ARG A 25 1.58 2.79 -15.95
N PHE A 26 1.01 2.12 -14.95
CA PHE A 26 1.09 0.66 -14.85
C PHE A 26 -0.10 -0.05 -15.49
N PHE A 27 -1.26 0.60 -15.59
CA PHE A 27 -2.49 -0.06 -16.03
C PHE A 27 -3.06 0.50 -17.33
N GLN A 28 -2.30 1.33 -18.05
CA GLN A 28 -2.68 1.85 -19.37
C GLN A 28 -1.61 1.53 -20.42
N PRO A 29 -1.96 0.83 -21.52
CA PRO A 29 -3.27 0.23 -21.80
C PRO A 29 -3.63 -0.91 -20.82
N ARG A 30 -4.90 -1.33 -20.83
CA ARG A 30 -5.38 -2.38 -19.91
C ARG A 30 -4.63 -3.70 -20.16
N LEU A 31 -3.83 -4.10 -19.19
CA LEU A 31 -3.09 -5.36 -19.22
C LEU A 31 -4.03 -6.57 -19.04
N ARG A 32 -3.62 -7.71 -19.56
CA ARG A 32 -4.35 -8.98 -19.47
C ARG A 32 -3.43 -10.03 -18.88
N PHE A 33 -3.92 -10.72 -17.87
CA PHE A 33 -3.23 -11.80 -17.16
C PHE A 33 -4.20 -12.98 -17.01
N ALA A 34 -3.66 -14.18 -16.92
CA ALA A 34 -4.42 -15.41 -16.74
C ALA A 34 -4.85 -15.64 -15.27
N SER A 35 -4.15 -15.04 -14.31
CA SER A 35 -4.46 -15.12 -12.88
C SER A 35 -4.09 -13.86 -12.11
N LEU A 36 -4.57 -13.75 -10.87
CA LEU A 36 -4.16 -12.70 -9.93
C LEU A 36 -2.69 -12.86 -9.51
N ASP A 37 -2.20 -14.09 -9.38
CA ASP A 37 -0.80 -14.34 -9.04
C ASP A 37 0.15 -13.81 -10.13
N GLU A 38 -0.21 -14.02 -11.40
CA GLU A 38 0.55 -13.49 -12.54
C GLU A 38 0.54 -11.95 -12.55
N LEU A 39 -0.62 -11.34 -12.31
CA LEU A 39 -0.74 -9.89 -12.15
C LEU A 39 0.14 -9.37 -11.00
N ASN A 40 0.09 -10.02 -9.84
CA ASN A 40 0.83 -9.59 -8.65
C ASN A 40 2.34 -9.70 -8.86
N GLY A 41 2.83 -10.79 -9.45
CA GLY A 41 4.24 -10.94 -9.79
C GLY A 41 4.72 -9.92 -10.83
N TRP A 42 3.87 -9.61 -11.82
CA TRP A 42 4.16 -8.53 -12.77
C TRP A 42 4.22 -7.16 -12.08
N LEU A 43 3.26 -6.86 -11.20
CA LEU A 43 3.20 -5.59 -10.47
C LEU A 43 4.41 -5.40 -9.55
N GLU A 44 4.81 -6.44 -8.83
CA GLU A 44 5.98 -6.40 -7.96
C GLU A 44 7.25 -6.05 -8.75
N ALA A 45 7.47 -6.73 -9.87
CA ALA A 45 8.63 -6.47 -10.73
C ALA A 45 8.59 -5.05 -11.31
N GLU A 46 7.41 -4.54 -11.70
CA GLU A 46 7.28 -3.20 -12.25
C GLU A 46 7.49 -2.11 -11.19
N CYS A 47 7.02 -2.32 -9.96
CA CYS A 47 7.32 -1.46 -8.82
C CYS A 47 8.82 -1.36 -8.53
N GLN A 48 9.54 -2.49 -8.55
CA GLN A 48 10.99 -2.51 -8.34
C GLN A 48 11.73 -1.73 -9.45
N ARG A 49 11.42 -2.02 -10.72
CA ARG A 49 11.99 -1.29 -11.88
C ARG A 49 11.71 0.21 -11.82
N TRP A 50 10.53 0.58 -11.34
CA TRP A 50 10.16 1.97 -11.18
C TRP A 50 10.99 2.64 -10.08
N ALA A 51 11.14 1.99 -8.92
CA ALA A 51 11.93 2.51 -7.81
C ALA A 51 13.41 2.72 -8.19
N GLU A 52 13.97 1.86 -9.04
CA GLU A 52 15.34 1.99 -9.55
C GLU A 52 15.53 3.22 -10.46
N ARG A 53 14.48 3.69 -11.14
CA ARG A 53 14.56 4.78 -12.14
C ARG A 53 14.03 6.11 -11.63
N GLN A 54 13.07 6.07 -10.73
CA GLN A 54 12.40 7.25 -10.21
C GLN A 54 13.32 7.96 -9.21
N ALA A 55 13.62 9.23 -9.48
CA ALA A 55 14.31 10.09 -8.53
C ALA A 55 13.48 10.25 -7.25
N HIS A 56 14.15 10.25 -6.09
CA HIS A 56 13.50 10.43 -4.79
C HIS A 56 12.84 11.82 -4.73
N PRO A 57 11.59 11.94 -4.27
CA PRO A 57 10.81 13.18 -4.36
C PRO A 57 11.43 14.36 -3.62
N GLU A 58 12.19 14.11 -2.55
CA GLU A 58 12.87 15.14 -1.75
C GLU A 58 14.39 15.17 -1.98
N GLN A 59 14.97 14.08 -2.49
CA GLN A 59 16.41 13.88 -2.62
C GLN A 59 16.73 13.50 -4.08
N GLY A 60 16.48 14.42 -5.01
CA GLY A 60 16.50 14.12 -6.45
C GLY A 60 17.84 13.62 -7.03
N GLU A 61 18.91 13.61 -6.25
CA GLU A 61 20.21 13.00 -6.60
C GLU A 61 20.21 11.47 -6.44
N LEU A 62 19.27 10.94 -5.65
CA LEU A 62 19.10 9.52 -5.40
C LEU A 62 17.85 9.00 -6.11
N THR A 63 17.87 7.71 -6.44
CA THR A 63 16.65 6.99 -6.81
C THR A 63 15.92 6.52 -5.55
N VAL A 64 14.63 6.22 -5.67
CA VAL A 64 13.84 5.65 -4.56
C VAL A 64 14.49 4.35 -4.05
N ALA A 65 15.03 3.52 -4.95
CA ALA A 65 15.74 2.30 -4.57
C ALA A 65 17.03 2.60 -3.76
N GLN A 66 17.82 3.58 -4.17
CA GLN A 66 19.04 3.98 -3.45
C GLN A 66 18.73 4.55 -2.06
N ALA A 67 17.67 5.36 -1.95
CA ALA A 67 17.22 5.87 -0.66
C ALA A 67 16.83 4.72 0.29
N LEU A 68 16.08 3.73 -0.21
CA LEU A 68 15.71 2.54 0.55
C LEU A 68 16.94 1.77 1.04
N GLU A 69 17.94 1.53 0.18
CA GLU A 69 19.18 0.83 0.55
C GLU A 69 19.91 1.50 1.73
N ILE A 70 19.95 2.83 1.74
CA ILE A 70 20.54 3.62 2.82
C ILE A 70 19.72 3.45 4.11
N GLU A 71 18.39 3.57 4.01
CA GLU A 71 17.47 3.50 5.14
C GLU A 71 17.42 2.12 5.80
N LEU A 72 17.58 1.03 5.04
CA LEU A 72 17.55 -0.34 5.57
C LEU A 72 18.46 -0.55 6.78
N SER A 73 19.60 0.13 6.83
CA SER A 73 20.54 0.07 7.96
C SER A 73 20.01 0.72 9.24
N ALA A 74 19.10 1.68 9.11
CA ALA A 74 18.47 2.40 10.22
C ALA A 74 17.12 1.79 10.63
N LEU A 75 16.53 0.93 9.80
CA LEU A 75 15.25 0.29 10.07
C LEU A 75 15.41 -0.89 11.05
N GLN A 76 14.43 -1.06 11.92
CA GLN A 76 14.38 -2.21 12.81
C GLN A 76 13.95 -3.46 12.03
N PRO A 77 14.64 -4.61 12.17
CA PRO A 77 14.20 -5.83 11.53
C PRO A 77 12.82 -6.25 12.03
N MET A 78 11.97 -6.73 11.13
CA MET A 78 10.70 -7.34 11.50
C MET A 78 10.95 -8.62 12.30
N LEU A 79 10.37 -8.70 13.50
CA LEU A 79 10.58 -9.81 14.44
C LEU A 79 9.81 -11.08 14.07
N GLY A 80 8.86 -10.99 13.14
CA GLY A 80 8.07 -12.10 12.63
C GLY A 80 7.02 -11.64 11.62
N PRO A 81 6.32 -12.57 10.97
CA PRO A 81 5.19 -12.26 10.11
C PRO A 81 4.14 -11.45 10.88
N PHE A 82 3.56 -10.44 10.25
CA PHE A 82 2.39 -9.75 10.75
C PHE A 82 1.21 -10.21 9.91
N ASP A 83 0.29 -10.97 10.51
CA ASP A 83 -0.78 -11.62 9.76
C ASP A 83 -1.77 -10.63 9.13
N GLY A 84 -1.68 -9.32 9.40
CA GLY A 84 -2.37 -8.28 8.62
C GLY A 84 -3.90 -8.25 8.73
N PHE A 85 -4.49 -9.32 9.25
CA PHE A 85 -5.91 -9.47 9.49
C PHE A 85 -6.14 -10.26 10.80
N ASN A 86 -7.28 -9.98 11.42
CA ASN A 86 -7.83 -10.81 12.48
C ASN A 86 -9.19 -11.30 11.97
N GLU A 87 -9.30 -12.59 11.68
CA GLU A 87 -10.54 -13.20 11.24
C GLU A 87 -11.14 -13.99 12.40
N SER A 88 -12.40 -13.71 12.71
CA SER A 88 -13.17 -14.45 13.71
C SER A 88 -14.55 -14.75 13.16
N GLU A 89 -15.01 -15.99 13.36
CA GLU A 89 -16.37 -16.37 13.00
C GLU A 89 -17.37 -15.84 14.03
N HIS A 90 -18.46 -15.24 13.55
CA HIS A 90 -19.54 -14.73 14.40
C HIS A 90 -20.91 -15.17 13.90
N ALA A 91 -21.82 -15.44 14.83
CA ALA A 91 -23.22 -15.68 14.48
C ALA A 91 -23.87 -14.39 13.97
N VAL A 92 -24.62 -14.54 12.88
CA VAL A 92 -25.37 -13.45 12.27
C VAL A 92 -26.80 -13.44 12.84
N THR A 93 -27.35 -12.26 13.14
CA THR A 93 -28.76 -12.16 13.52
C THR A 93 -29.67 -12.41 12.31
N GLY A 94 -30.96 -12.67 12.54
CA GLY A 94 -31.96 -12.80 11.45
C GLY A 94 -32.13 -11.55 10.56
N THR A 95 -31.40 -10.47 10.86
CA THR A 95 -31.35 -9.21 10.08
C THR A 95 -29.97 -8.97 9.46
N CYS A 96 -29.15 -9.99 9.28
CA CYS A 96 -27.81 -9.90 8.71
C CYS A 96 -26.82 -9.01 9.50
N LEU A 97 -27.01 -8.83 10.82
CA LEU A 97 -26.09 -8.04 11.65
C LEU A 97 -25.13 -8.95 12.41
N ILE A 98 -23.87 -8.54 12.49
CA ILE A 98 -22.81 -9.21 13.26
C ILE A 98 -22.52 -8.38 14.52
N SER A 99 -22.36 -9.03 15.67
CA SER A 99 -21.89 -8.37 16.90
C SER A 99 -20.45 -8.76 17.19
N PHE A 100 -19.55 -7.77 17.15
CA PHE A 100 -18.11 -7.93 17.42
C PHE A 100 -17.62 -6.79 18.31
N ASP A 101 -16.83 -7.10 19.33
CA ASP A 101 -16.26 -6.15 20.29
C ASP A 101 -17.24 -5.04 20.74
N ARG A 102 -18.40 -5.46 21.25
CA ARG A 102 -19.51 -4.59 21.70
C ARG A 102 -20.15 -3.69 20.63
N ASN A 103 -19.72 -3.80 19.38
CA ASN A 103 -20.27 -3.07 18.24
C ASN A 103 -21.13 -3.97 17.35
N ARG A 104 -22.09 -3.38 16.64
CA ARG A 104 -22.92 -4.06 15.64
C ARG A 104 -22.53 -3.58 14.25
N TYR A 105 -22.23 -4.53 13.37
CA TYR A 105 -21.85 -4.30 11.98
C TYR A 105 -22.96 -4.82 11.07
N SER A 106 -23.17 -4.15 9.94
CA SER A 106 -24.11 -4.51 8.87
C SER A 106 -23.37 -4.76 7.57
#